data_AF-A0A2V8K3P2-F1
#
_entry.id   AF-A0A2V8K3P2-F1
#
_cell.length_a   1.000
_cell.length_b   1.000
_cell.length_c   1.000
_cell.angle_alpha   90.00
_cell.angle_beta   90.00
_cell.angle_gamma   90.00
#
_symmetry.space_group_name_H-M   'P 1'
#
loop_
_entity.id
_entity.type
_entity.pdbx_description
1 polymer ?
#
loop_
_entity_poly.entity_id
_entity_poly.type
_entity_poly.pdbx_seq_one_letter_code
_entity_poly.pdbx_strand_id
1 'polypeptide(L)' 'MIWSNLTDEQRKDIESKVRVAVRGVGMPITTTRWAYVDGLQQWQLLIATTWIDQKGRETTNRALTDALRKANIDAPMNG' A
#
# COMPACT_ATOMS: atom_id res chain seq x y z
N MET A 1 -9.28 1.61 -10.27
CA MET A 1 -8.41 0.88 -11.23
C MET A 1 -8.23 -0.55 -10.73
N ILE A 2 -8.44 -1.57 -11.56
CA ILE A 2 -8.29 -2.98 -11.14
C ILE A 2 -6.83 -3.40 -11.33
N TRP A 3 -6.15 -3.85 -10.28
CA TRP A 3 -4.73 -4.22 -10.29
C TRP A 3 -4.50 -5.66 -10.77
N SER A 4 -5.28 -6.15 -11.73
CA SER A 4 -5.19 -7.52 -12.23
C SER A 4 -4.00 -7.74 -13.18
N ASN A 5 -3.73 -6.78 -14.05
CA ASN A 5 -2.70 -6.87 -15.11
C ASN A 5 -1.65 -5.75 -15.03
N LEU A 6 -1.14 -5.47 -13.83
CA LEU A 6 -0.07 -4.48 -13.69
C LEU A 6 1.25 -4.99 -14.29
N THR A 7 1.86 -4.20 -15.17
CA THR A 7 3.23 -4.45 -15.63
C THR A 7 4.26 -4.16 -14.53
N ASP A 8 5.49 -4.62 -14.69
CA ASP A 8 6.59 -4.34 -13.75
C ASP A 8 6.84 -2.85 -13.55
N GLU A 9 6.75 -2.07 -14.62
CA GLU A 9 6.91 -0.61 -14.58
C GLU A 9 5.77 0.06 -13.81
N GLN A 10 4.52 -0.36 -14.07
CA GLN A 10 3.37 0.15 -13.32
C GLN A 10 3.46 -0.20 -11.84
N ARG A 11 3.90 -1.41 -11.50
CA ARG A 11 4.12 -1.83 -10.10
C ARG A 11 5.18 -0.98 -9.41
N LYS A 12 6.29 -0.68 -10.09
CA LYS A 12 7.35 0.20 -9.56
C LYS A 12 6.86 1.64 -9.36
N ASP A 13 6.12 2.19 -10.32
CA ASP A 13 5.54 3.54 -10.22
C ASP A 13 4.54 3.64 -9.06
N ILE A 14 3.62 2.67 -8.95
CA ILE A 14 2.66 2.61 -7.83
C ILE A 14 3.40 2.46 -6.50
N GLU A 15 4.39 1.57 -6.40
CA GLU A 15 5.17 1.39 -5.18
C GLU A 15 5.88 2.68 -4.78
N SER A 16 6.47 3.41 -5.73
CA SER A 16 7.12 4.70 -5.47
C SER A 16 6.12 5.72 -4.90
N LYS A 17 4.96 5.87 -5.54
CA LYS A 17 3.88 6.77 -5.10
C LYS A 17 3.37 6.42 -3.70
N VAL A 18 3.14 5.13 -3.43
CA VAL A 18 2.72 4.63 -2.12
C VAL A 18 3.79 4.92 -1.06
N ARG A 19 5.06 4.64 -1.34
CA ARG A 19 6.16 4.92 -0.41
C ARG A 19 6.25 6.40 -0.07
N VAL A 20 6.11 7.29 -1.05
CA VAL A 20 6.11 8.75 -0.83
C VAL A 20 4.92 9.16 0.04
N ALA A 21 3.71 8.70 -0.29
CA ALA A 21 2.50 9.02 0.45
C ALA A 21 2.59 8.59 1.94
N VAL A 22 3.01 7.34 2.16
CA VAL A 22 3.13 6.75 3.50
C VAL A 22 4.24 7.42 4.32
N ARG A 23 5.39 7.75 3.71
CA ARG A 23 6.42 8.55 4.38
C ARG A 23 5.93 9.96 4.70
N GLY A 24 5.07 10.55 3.86
CA GLY A 24 4.49 11.87 4.07
C GLY A 24 3.64 11.98 5.34
N VAL A 25 3.12 10.86 5.87
CA VAL A 25 2.41 10.83 7.16
C VAL A 25 3.29 10.37 8.34
N GLY A 26 4.61 10.25 8.12
CA GLY A 26 5.58 9.83 9.13
C GLY A 26 5.55 8.33 9.46
N MET A 27 4.89 7.50 8.63
CA MET A 27 4.88 6.05 8.83
C MET A 27 6.18 5.44 8.30
N PRO A 28 6.97 4.76 9.14
CA PRO A 28 8.19 4.10 8.72
C PRO A 28 7.85 2.88 7.87
N ILE A 29 8.53 2.76 6.73
CA ILE A 29 8.44 1.59 5.86
C ILE A 29 9.73 0.79 6.04
N THR A 30 9.61 -0.43 6.57
CA THR A 30 10.74 -1.35 6.71
C THR A 30 11.03 -2.04 5.38
N THR A 31 9.98 -2.54 4.71
CA THR A 31 10.08 -3.17 3.40
C THR A 31 8.74 -3.11 2.67
N THR A 32 8.77 -3.27 1.34
CA THR A 32 7.57 -3.47 0.52
C THR A 32 7.79 -4.63 -0.43
N ARG A 33 6.71 -5.34 -0.75
CA ARG A 33 6.73 -6.48 -1.68
C ARG A 33 5.43 -6.55 -2.45
N TRP A 34 5.53 -6.78 -3.76
CA TRP A 34 4.40 -7.18 -4.58
C TRP A 34 4.12 -8.68 -4.44
N ALA A 35 2.86 -9.03 -4.25
CA ALA A 35 2.37 -10.40 -4.26
C ALA A 35 1.16 -10.49 -5.20
N TYR A 36 1.12 -11.51 -6.05
CA TYR A 36 -0.08 -11.83 -6.81
C TYR A 36 -0.93 -12.78 -5.96
N VAL A 37 -2.21 -12.47 -5.79
CA VAL A 37 -3.15 -13.27 -5.00
C VAL A 37 -4.10 -13.97 -5.97
N ASP A 38 -3.87 -15.26 -6.21
CA ASP A 38 -4.63 -16.05 -7.19
C ASP A 38 -6.14 -16.05 -6.92
N GLY A 39 -6.56 -16.15 -5.65
CA GLY A 39 -7.97 -16.13 -5.28
C GLY A 39 -8.70 -14.82 -5.60
N LEU A 40 -7.95 -13.72 -5.76
CA LEU A 40 -8.48 -12.40 -6.09
C LEU A 40 -8.12 -11.96 -7.52
N GLN A 41 -7.28 -12.74 -8.22
CA GLN A 41 -6.74 -12.42 -9.55
C GLN A 41 -6.13 -11.00 -9.61
N GLN A 42 -5.44 -10.60 -8.54
CA GLN A 42 -4.98 -9.22 -8.34
C GLN A 42 -3.60 -9.15 -7.69
N TRP A 43 -2.84 -8.13 -8.09
CA TRP A 43 -1.62 -7.71 -7.41
C TRP A 43 -1.94 -6.95 -6.12
N GLN A 44 -1.20 -7.26 -5.06
CA GLN A 44 -1.23 -6.54 -3.80
C GLN A 44 0.18 -6.06 -3.43
N LEU A 45 0.26 -4.83 -2.91
CA LEU A 45 1.47 -4.28 -2.34
C LEU A 45 1.45 -4.47 -0.83
N LEU A 46 2.29 -5.35 -0.32
CA LEU A 46 2.50 -5.56 1.10
C LEU A 46 3.48 -4.52 1.63
N ILE A 47 3.13 -3.87 2.74
CA ILE A 47 3.96 -2.85 3.41
C ILE A 47 4.26 -3.35 4.82
N ALA A 48 5.54 -3.54 5.13
CA ALA A 48 5.98 -3.81 6.49
C ALA A 48 6.29 -2.50 7.22
N THR A 49 5.73 -2.35 8.42
CA THR A 49 5.92 -1.17 9.26
C THR A 49 5.94 -1.54 10.73
N THR A 50 6.76 -0.86 11.51
CA THR A 50 6.79 -0.99 12.97
C THR A 50 5.60 -0.28 13.64
N TRP A 51 4.80 0.48 12.90
CA TRP A 51 3.63 1.18 13.46
C TRP A 51 2.54 0.24 13.97
N ILE A 52 2.41 -0.96 13.40
CA ILE A 52 1.42 -1.93 13.88
C ILE A 52 1.67 -2.23 15.36
N ASP A 53 2.93 -2.42 15.75
CA ASP A 53 3.32 -2.71 17.13
C ASP A 53 3.26 -1.45 18.02
N GLN A 54 3.54 -0.28 17.47
CA GLN A 54 3.61 0.99 18.23
C GLN A 54 2.26 1.67 18.46
N LYS A 55 1.36 1.61 17.47
CA LYS A 55 0.11 2.38 17.43
C LYS A 55 -1.14 1.50 17.31
N GLY A 56 -0.95 0.20 17.09
CA GLY A 56 -2.02 -0.74 16.82
C GLY A 56 -2.43 -0.78 15.34
N ARG A 57 -3.02 -1.92 14.96
CA ARG A 57 -3.45 -2.21 13.59
C ARG A 57 -4.47 -1.20 13.05
N GLU A 58 -5.48 -0.84 13.84
CA GLU A 58 -6.54 0.06 13.39
C GLU A 58 -6.00 1.46 13.06
N THR A 59 -5.23 2.06 13.98
CA THR A 59 -4.59 3.36 13.79
C THR A 59 -3.66 3.37 12.58
N THR A 60 -2.89 2.30 12.42
CA THR A 60 -1.98 2.13 11.28
C THR A 60 -2.75 2.06 9.97
N ASN A 61 -3.81 1.27 9.91
CA ASN A 61 -4.66 1.15 8.73
C ASN A 61 -5.33 2.48 8.37
N ARG A 62 -5.86 3.21 9.35
CA ARG A 62 -6.49 4.51 9.13
C ARG A 62 -5.51 5.51 8.53
N ALA A 63 -4.31 5.60 9.11
CA ALA A 63 -3.26 6.48 8.60
C ALA A 63 -2.78 6.09 7.20
N LEU A 64 -2.67 4.79 6.92
CA LEU A 64 -2.37 4.29 5.57
C LEU A 64 -3.45 4.71 4.58
N THR A 65 -4.72 4.45 4.88
CA THR A 65 -5.86 4.81 4.04
C THR A 65 -5.89 6.31 3.76
N ASP A 66 -5.67 7.15 4.78
CA ASP A 66 -5.65 8.60 4.61
C ASP A 66 -4.46 9.08 3.78
N ALA A 67 -3.28 8.45 3.93
CA ALA A 67 -2.10 8.75 3.11
C ALA A 67 -2.36 8.42 1.63
N LEU A 68 -2.91 7.23 1.35
CA LEU A 68 -3.23 6.80 -0.01
C LEU A 68 -4.28 7.70 -0.65
N ARG A 69 -5.35 8.06 0.09
CA ARG A 69 -6.39 8.99 -0.38
C ARG A 69 -5.81 10.36 -0.73
N LYS A 70 -4.95 10.92 0.12
CA LYS A 70 -4.30 12.22 -0.13
C LYS A 70 -3.40 12.21 -1.36
N ALA A 71 -2.84 11.06 -1.70
CA ALA A 71 -2.02 10.88 -2.89
C ALA A 71 -2.83 10.50 -4.15
N ASN A 72 -4.17 10.50 -4.08
CA ASN A 72 -5.07 10.03 -5.14
C ASN A 72 -4.73 8.61 -5.63
N ILE A 73 -4.31 7.73 -4.70
CA ILE A 73 -4.02 6.33 -4.98
C ILE A 73 -5.27 5.51 -4.66
N ASP A 74 -6.07 5.25 -5.68
CA ASP A 74 -7.23 4.36 -5.59
C ASP A 74 -6.79 2.90 -5.71
N ALA A 75 -6.22 2.36 -4.64
CA ALA A 75 -5.97 0.93 -4.53
C ALA A 75 -7.33 0.19 -4.50
N PRO A 76 -7.48 -0.96 -5.18
CA PRO A 76 -8.65 -1.79 -5.02
C PRO A 76 -8.74 -2.25 -3.56
N MET A 77 -9.63 -1.61 -2.79
CA MET A 77 -9.93 -2.03 -1.43
C MET A 77 -10.81 -3.26 -1.50
N ASN A 78 -10.20 -4.45 -1.39
CA ASN A 78 -10.96 -5.62 -1.00
C ASN A 78 -11.03 -5.60 0.52
N GLY A 79 -12.26 -5.53 1.05
CA GLY A 79 -12.56 -5.73 2.46
C GLY A 79 -12.17 -7.12 2.95
#